data_AF-A0A7W1EBN9-F1
#
_entry.id   AF-A0A7W1EBN9-F1
#
_cell.length_a   1.000
_cell.length_b   1.000
_cell.length_c   1.000
_cell.angle_alpha   90.00
_cell.angle_beta   90.00
_cell.angle_gamma   90.00
#
_symmetry.space_group_name_H-M   'P 1'
#
loop_
_entity.id
_entity.type
_entity.pdbx_description
1 polymer ?
#
loop_
_entity_poly.entity_id
_entity_poly.type
_entity_poly.pdbx_seq_one_letter_code
_entity_poly.pdbx_strand_id
1 'polypeptide(L)' 'GCRCQALALTGDATNPDPVCTLSPHRHLIDEAVADNAAPLVYEYRDFVTEPQGA' A
#
# COMPACT_ATOMS: atom_id res chain seq x y z
N GLY A 1 2.14 -11.16 6.27
CA GLY A 1 2.71 -10.26 5.26
C GLY A 1 2.42 -10.80 3.87
N CYS A 2 2.44 -9.93 2.87
CA CYS A 2 2.19 -10.22 1.47
C CYS A 2 3.46 -10.66 0.73
N ARG A 3 3.41 -11.82 0.08
CA ARG A 3 4.56 -12.40 -0.65
C ARG A 3 4.86 -11.67 -1.96
N CYS A 4 3.82 -11.15 -2.61
CA CYS A 4 3.99 -10.33 -3.81
C CYS A 4 4.72 -9.02 -3.50
N GLN A 5 4.44 -8.38 -2.36
CA GLN A 5 5.11 -7.15 -1.94
C GLN A 5 6.58 -7.40 -1.55
N ALA A 6 6.85 -8.49 -0.83
CA ALA A 6 8.22 -8.92 -0.53
C ALA A 6 9.03 -9.12 -1.82
N LEU A 7 8.49 -9.85 -2.80
CA LEU A 7 9.13 -10.05 -4.09
C LEU A 7 9.36 -8.73 -4.84
N ALA A 8 8.31 -7.92 -4.98
CA ALA A 8 8.36 -6.71 -5.81
C ALA A 8 9.34 -5.66 -5.29
N LEU A 9 9.47 -5.54 -3.97
CA LEU A 9 10.26 -4.48 -3.34
C LEU A 9 11.64 -4.96 -2.87
N THR A 10 11.79 -6.23 -2.51
CA THR A 10 13.06 -6.79 -2.00
C THR A 10 13.73 -7.76 -2.96
N GLY A 11 13.06 -8.16 -4.04
CA GLY A 11 13.55 -9.15 -5.00
C GLY A 11 13.35 -10.61 -4.59
N ASP A 12 12.88 -10.87 -3.37
CA ASP A 12 12.66 -12.22 -2.84
C ASP A 12 11.32 -12.33 -2.10
N ALA A 13 10.47 -13.26 -2.55
CA ALA A 13 9.17 -13.51 -1.94
C ALA A 13 9.27 -14.11 -0.52
N THR A 14 10.40 -14.72 -0.17
CA THR A 14 10.61 -15.36 1.14
C THR A 14 10.87 -14.35 2.26
N ASN A 15 11.34 -13.14 1.92
CA ASN A 15 11.60 -12.08 2.88
C ASN A 15 10.34 -11.63 3.64
N PRO A 16 10.50 -11.04 4.85
CA PRO A 16 9.40 -10.38 5.54
C PRO A 16 8.82 -9.25 4.70
N ASP A 17 7.49 -9.13 4.72
CA ASP A 17 6.77 -8.05 4.06
C ASP A 17 7.29 -6.67 4.52
N PRO A 18 7.75 -5.79 3.60
CA PRO A 18 8.29 -4.47 3.91
C PRO A 18 7.32 -3.52 4.61
N VAL A 19 6.00 -3.72 4.49
CA VAL A 19 5.00 -2.87 5.16
C VAL A 19 5.05 -3.04 6.68
N CYS A 20 5.47 -4.22 7.16
CA CYS A 20 5.62 -4.49 8.58
C CYS A 20 6.65 -3.54 9.21
N THR A 21 6.29 -2.86 10.31
CA THR A 21 7.19 -1.98 11.07
C THR A 21 8.42 -2.69 11.63
N LEU A 22 8.36 -4.02 11.78
CA LEU A 22 9.47 -4.85 12.27
C LEU A 22 10.34 -5.41 11.14
N SER A 23 9.99 -5.18 9.87
CA SER A 23 10.78 -5.67 8.74
C SER A 23 12.10 -4.91 8.64
N PRO A 24 13.24 -5.58 8.41
CA PRO A 24 14.50 -4.89 8.10
C PRO A 24 14.40 -4.09 6.80
N HIS A 25 13.43 -4.41 5.94
CA HIS A 25 13.17 -3.74 4.66
C HIS A 25 12.15 -2.59 4.75
N ARG A 26 11.73 -2.20 5.96
CA ARG A 26 10.72 -1.15 6.17
C ARG A 26 11.09 0.19 5.51
N HIS A 27 12.37 0.52 5.47
CA HIS A 27 12.88 1.76 4.85
C HIS A 27 12.41 1.95 3.40
N LEU A 28 12.25 0.88 2.63
CA LEU A 28 11.76 0.95 1.23
C LEU A 28 10.34 1.53 1.12
N ILE A 29 9.50 1.26 2.12
CA ILE A 29 8.14 1.81 2.19
C ILE A 29 8.19 3.27 2.63
N ASP A 30 9.01 3.59 3.62
CA ASP A 30 9.14 4.96 4.12
C ASP A 30 9.66 5.91 3.02
N GLU A 31 10.62 5.45 2.22
CA GLU A 31 11.12 6.17 1.02
C GLU A 31 10.00 6.38 0.00
N ALA A 32 9.26 5.33 -0.37
CA ALA A 32 8.16 5.45 -1.34
C ALA A 32 7.03 6.39 -0.89
N VAL A 33 6.75 6.44 0.42
CA VAL A 33 5.78 7.38 1.02
C VAL A 33 6.33 8.80 1.00
N ALA A 34 7.61 9.01 1.34
CA ALA A 34 8.24 10.31 1.29
C ALA A 34 8.26 10.90 -0.14
N ASP A 35 8.50 10.06 -1.15
CA ASP A 35 8.42 10.45 -2.56
C ASP A 35 7.01 10.84 -3.00
N ASN A 36 5.97 10.29 -2.35
CA ASN A 36 4.56 10.54 -2.62
C ASN A 36 3.89 11.44 -1.56
N ALA A 37 4.61 12.40 -0.98
CA ALA A 37 4.10 13.28 0.07
C ALA A 37 3.09 14.35 -0.41
N ALA A 38 2.68 14.34 -1.69
CA ALA A 38 1.68 15.26 -2.19
C ALA A 38 0.31 15.02 -1.50
N PRO A 39 -0.41 16.09 -1.10
CA PRO A 39 -1.72 15.94 -0.49
C PRO A 39 -2.70 15.30 -1.48
N LEU A 40 -3.29 14.18 -1.08
CA LEU A 40 -4.33 13.49 -1.84
C LEU A 40 -5.70 14.06 -1.44
N VAL A 41 -6.54 14.38 -2.42
CA VAL A 41 -7.97 14.59 -2.16
C VAL A 41 -8.59 13.21 -1.97
N TYR A 42 -8.92 12.88 -0.73
CA TYR A 42 -9.58 11.63 -0.41
C TYR A 42 -11.09 11.76 -0.61
N GLU A 43 -11.58 11.28 -1.76
CA GLU A 43 -13.01 11.08 -1.98
C GLU A 43 -13.38 9.64 -1.63
N TYR A 44 -14.18 9.47 -0.58
CA TYR A 44 -14.73 8.17 -0.23
C TYR A 44 -15.80 7.78 -1.25
N ARG A 45 -15.69 6.55 -1.79
CA ARG A 45 -16.71 6.01 -2.68
C ARG A 45 -17.93 5.63 -1.84
N ASP A 46 -18.92 6.52 -1.81
CA ASP A 46 -20.16 6.26 -1.10
C ASP A 46 -21.02 5.30 -1.94
N PHE A 47 -21.24 4.09 -1.44
CA PHE A 47 -22.13 3.12 -2.10
C PHE A 47 -23.61 3.36 -1.74
N VAL A 48 -23.90 4.42 -0.97
CA VAL A 48 -25.24 4.71 -0.42
C VAL A 48 -25.87 5.92 -1.11
N THR A 49 -25.82 6.03 -2.43
CA THR A 49 -26.75 6.91 -3.19
C THR A 49 -26.96 6.39 -4.62
N GLU A 50 -27.86 5.40 -4.75
CA GLU A 50 -28.90 5.23 -5.79
C GLU A 50 -29.18 3.73 -6.05
N PRO A 51 -30.46 3.33 -6.14
CA PRO A 51 -30.79 2.03 -6.71
C PRO A 51 -30.46 2.06 -8.20
N GLN A 52 -29.73 1.06 -8.67
CA GLN A 52 -29.51 0.85 -10.09
C GLN A 52 -30.84 0.48 -10.75
N GLY A 53 -31.44 1.43 -11.47
CA GLY A 53 -32.53 1.19 -12.41
C GLY A 53 -33.95 1.40 -11.86
N ALA A 54 -34.56 2.50 -12.28
CA ALA A 54 -35.99 2.62 -12.56
C ALA A 54 -36.17 3.42 -13.86
#